data_AF-A0A7S3NRC0-F1
#
_entry.id   AF-A0A7S3NRC0-F1
#
_cell.length_a   1.000
_cell.length_b   1.000
_cell.length_c   1.000
_cell.angle_alpha   90.00
_cell.angle_beta   90.00
_cell.angle_gamma   90.00
#
_symmetry.space_group_name_H-M   'P 1'
#
loop_
_entity.id
_entity.type
_entity.pdbx_description
1 polymer ?
#
loop_
_entity_poly.entity_id
_entity_poly.type
_entity_poly.pdbx_seq_one_letter_code
_entity_poly.pdbx_strand_id
1 'polypeptide(L)'
;EFATIFVGKKNLSVEILQKGFAKTSLSKFREDNSKYFEDLMAADTHASTKKLGVYSNKEANIYRFIDTSRNSKAAKAIYSSISAKPVLYGVVEYCFSGQRFKIRVDSENCSIAFGLIGVKIPQPDANSPTLTNISELAK
;
A
#
# COMPACT_ATOMS: atom_id res chain seq x y z
N GLU A 1 -6.74 -6.29 18.73
CA GLU A 1 -8.20 -6.12 18.52
C GLU A 1 -8.50 -6.37 17.05
N PHE A 2 -9.66 -6.99 16.73
CA PHE A 2 -10.03 -7.36 15.35
C PHE A 2 -11.42 -6.79 15.02
N ALA A 3 -11.63 -6.41 13.76
CA ALA A 3 -12.88 -5.81 13.30
C ALA A 3 -13.30 -6.37 11.94
N THR A 4 -14.61 -6.32 11.66
CA THR A 4 -15.16 -6.62 10.33
C THR A 4 -15.48 -5.31 9.62
N ILE A 5 -15.01 -5.17 8.38
CA ILE A 5 -15.14 -3.93 7.60
C ILE A 5 -16.16 -4.15 6.48
N PHE A 6 -17.12 -3.25 6.39
CA PHE A 6 -18.14 -3.23 5.34
C PHE A 6 -17.97 -2.02 4.43
N VAL A 7 -18.03 -2.26 3.12
CA VAL A 7 -18.19 -1.20 2.12
C VAL A 7 -19.59 -1.33 1.54
N GLY A 8 -20.49 -0.44 1.96
CA GLY A 8 -21.92 -0.58 1.72
C GLY A 8 -22.47 -1.85 2.40
N LYS A 9 -23.03 -2.77 1.60
CA LYS A 9 -23.55 -4.07 2.10
C LYS A 9 -22.57 -5.24 1.95
N LYS A 10 -21.34 -4.99 1.46
CA LYS A 10 -20.35 -6.04 1.19
C LYS A 10 -19.33 -6.13 2.30
N ASN A 11 -19.12 -7.34 2.83
CA ASN A 11 -18.03 -7.64 3.74
C ASN A 11 -16.72 -7.70 2.96
N LEU A 12 -15.79 -6.78 3.26
CA LEU A 12 -14.54 -6.66 2.52
C LEU A 12 -13.64 -7.89 2.70
N SER A 13 -13.64 -8.48 3.89
CA SER A 13 -12.85 -9.68 4.19
C SER A 13 -13.29 -10.88 3.34
N VAL A 14 -14.61 -11.05 3.14
CA VAL A 14 -15.17 -12.10 2.28
C VAL A 14 -14.73 -11.91 0.83
N GLU A 15 -14.80 -10.68 0.30
CA GLU A 15 -14.41 -10.38 -1.09
C GLU A 15 -12.90 -10.62 -1.33
N ILE A 16 -12.05 -10.24 -0.37
CA ILE A 16 -10.60 -10.46 -0.42
C ILE A 16 -10.28 -11.96 -0.44
N LEU A 17 -10.93 -12.74 0.43
CA LEU A 17 -10.76 -14.19 0.49
C LEU A 17 -11.26 -14.86 -0.78
N GLN A 18 -12.44 -14.48 -1.29
CA GLN A 18 -13.03 -15.07 -2.47
C GLN A 18 -12.16 -14.92 -3.73
N LYS A 19 -11.40 -13.82 -3.81
CA LYS A 19 -10.40 -13.56 -4.88
C LYS A 19 -9.05 -14.24 -4.64
N GLY A 20 -8.84 -14.86 -3.48
CA GLY A 20 -7.60 -15.53 -3.11
C GLY A 20 -6.46 -14.58 -2.78
N PHE A 21 -6.76 -13.37 -2.28
CA PHE A 21 -5.72 -12.41 -1.88
C PHE A 21 -5.29 -12.56 -0.42
N ALA A 22 -6.01 -13.35 0.37
CA ALA A 22 -5.67 -13.69 1.76
C ALA A 22 -6.06 -15.15 2.04
N LYS A 23 -5.70 -15.64 3.23
CA LYS A 23 -6.15 -16.92 3.77
C LYS A 23 -6.85 -16.68 5.10
N THR A 24 -7.84 -17.50 5.43
CA THR A 24 -8.45 -17.46 6.76
C THR A 24 -7.48 -17.96 7.81
N SER A 25 -7.42 -17.26 8.96
CA SER A 25 -6.72 -17.75 10.16
C SER A 25 -7.73 -18.40 11.09
N LEU A 26 -7.49 -19.66 11.45
CA LEU A 26 -8.29 -20.40 12.42
C LEU A 26 -7.72 -20.18 13.81
N SER A 27 -8.46 -19.50 14.69
CA SER A 27 -8.12 -19.51 16.11
C SER A 27 -8.39 -20.92 16.68
N LYS A 28 -7.43 -21.44 17.45
CA LYS A 28 -7.58 -22.74 18.15
C LYS A 28 -8.68 -22.67 19.21
N PHE A 29 -8.94 -21.49 19.75
CA PHE A 29 -10.00 -21.20 20.71
C PHE A 29 -11.14 -20.54 19.93
N ARG A 30 -12.24 -21.27 19.75
CA ARG A 30 -13.39 -20.86 18.90
C ARG A 30 -14.08 -19.56 19.36
N GLU A 31 -13.71 -19.03 20.53
CA GLU A 31 -14.31 -17.85 21.15
C GLU A 31 -13.93 -16.53 20.46
N ASP A 32 -12.82 -16.48 19.72
CA ASP A 32 -12.35 -15.27 19.02
C ASP A 32 -12.80 -15.18 17.55
N ASN A 33 -13.69 -16.07 17.11
CA ASN A 33 -14.10 -16.12 15.71
C ASN A 33 -15.08 -14.99 15.37
N SER A 34 -14.94 -14.44 14.16
CA SER A 34 -15.88 -13.45 13.64
C SER A 34 -17.29 -14.03 13.51
N LYS A 35 -18.32 -13.19 13.68
CA LYS A 35 -19.72 -13.58 13.44
C LYS A 35 -19.99 -14.04 12.00
N TYR A 36 -19.14 -13.66 11.05
CA TYR A 36 -19.21 -14.03 9.64
C TYR A 36 -18.32 -15.22 9.27
N PHE A 37 -17.95 -16.04 10.26
CA PHE A 37 -16.99 -17.12 10.07
C PHE A 37 -17.34 -18.09 8.95
N GLU A 38 -18.61 -18.49 8.86
CA GLU A 38 -19.11 -19.40 7.80
C GLU A 38 -18.91 -18.79 6.40
N ASP A 39 -19.24 -17.51 6.21
CA ASP A 39 -19.06 -16.82 4.93
C ASP A 39 -17.58 -16.70 4.55
N LEU A 40 -16.71 -16.43 5.53
CA LEU A 40 -15.26 -16.34 5.33
C LEU A 40 -14.69 -17.71 4.93
N MET A 41 -15.14 -18.79 5.59
CA MET A 41 -14.71 -20.16 5.29
C MET A 41 -15.18 -20.61 3.90
N ALA A 42 -16.41 -20.27 3.53
CA ALA A 42 -16.96 -20.56 2.21
C ALA A 42 -16.18 -19.81 1.11
N ALA A 43 -15.84 -18.53 1.32
CA ALA A 43 -15.04 -17.74 0.40
C ALA A 43 -13.60 -18.29 0.23
N ASP A 44 -12.98 -18.72 1.33
CA ASP A 44 -11.64 -19.32 1.32
C ASP A 44 -11.62 -20.65 0.56
N THR A 45 -12.60 -21.51 0.82
CA THR A 45 -12.80 -22.78 0.10
C THR A 45 -13.02 -22.54 -1.39
N HIS A 46 -13.80 -21.52 -1.75
CA HIS A 46 -14.01 -21.12 -3.14
C HIS A 46 -12.70 -20.68 -3.82
N ALA A 47 -11.86 -19.87 -3.17
CA ALA A 47 -10.58 -19.45 -3.74
C ALA A 47 -9.58 -20.62 -3.87
N SER A 48 -9.58 -21.53 -2.89
CA SER A 48 -8.75 -22.73 -2.87
C SER A 48 -9.13 -23.69 -4.02
N THR A 49 -10.42 -24.01 -4.16
CA THR A 49 -10.92 -24.88 -5.24
C THR A 49 -10.62 -24.31 -6.63
N LYS A 50 -10.73 -22.99 -6.81
CA LYS A 50 -10.40 -22.30 -8.06
C LYS A 50 -8.91 -21.99 -8.24
N LYS A 51 -8.05 -22.32 -7.26
CA LYS A 51 -6.60 -22.06 -7.28
C LYS A 51 -6.26 -20.59 -7.61
N LEU A 52 -6.96 -19.66 -6.95
CA LEU A 52 -6.80 -18.22 -7.16
C LEU A 52 -5.76 -17.62 -6.22
N GLY A 53 -5.01 -16.63 -6.73
CA GLY A 53 -4.05 -15.85 -5.95
C GLY A 53 -3.07 -16.71 -5.14
N VAL A 54 -3.15 -16.62 -3.81
CA VAL A 54 -2.28 -17.37 -2.87
C VAL A 54 -2.47 -18.90 -2.92
N TYR A 55 -3.55 -19.38 -3.53
CA TYR A 55 -3.82 -20.80 -3.79
C TYR A 55 -3.40 -21.24 -5.19
N SER A 56 -2.89 -20.32 -6.02
CA SER A 56 -2.42 -20.64 -7.36
C SER A 56 -1.05 -21.30 -7.32
N ASN A 57 -0.81 -22.19 -8.27
CA ASN A 57 0.52 -22.78 -8.50
C ASN A 57 1.39 -21.89 -9.42
N LYS A 58 0.88 -20.74 -9.85
CA LYS A 58 1.64 -19.78 -10.67
C LYS A 58 2.60 -19.01 -9.77
N GLU A 59 3.82 -18.81 -10.25
CA GLU A 59 4.77 -17.92 -9.57
C GLU A 59 4.18 -16.50 -9.48
N ALA A 60 4.27 -15.92 -8.29
CA ALA A 60 3.78 -14.57 -8.05
C ALA A 60 4.67 -13.56 -8.75
N ASN A 61 4.06 -12.57 -9.42
CA ASN A 61 4.82 -11.50 -10.05
C ASN A 61 5.50 -10.63 -8.98
N ILE A 62 6.83 -10.48 -9.06
CA ILE A 62 7.61 -9.69 -8.12
C ILE A 62 7.74 -8.27 -8.68
N TYR A 63 6.97 -7.34 -8.13
CA TYR A 63 7.14 -5.92 -8.43
C TYR A 63 8.25 -5.33 -7.56
N ARG A 64 9.33 -4.85 -8.19
CA ARG A 64 10.41 -4.14 -7.50
C ARG A 64 10.34 -2.66 -7.82
N PHE A 65 10.04 -1.87 -6.79
CA PHE A 65 10.05 -0.42 -6.89
C PHE A 65 11.37 0.14 -6.36
N ILE A 66 11.99 1.02 -7.14
CA ILE A 66 13.19 1.74 -6.71
C ILE A 66 12.78 2.99 -5.93
N ASP A 67 13.09 3.04 -4.64
CA ASP A 67 12.82 4.22 -3.83
C ASP A 67 13.92 5.28 -4.01
N THR A 68 13.56 6.36 -4.68
CA THR A 68 14.45 7.53 -4.88
C THR A 68 14.12 8.70 -4.00
N SER A 69 13.06 8.61 -3.19
CA SER A 69 12.61 9.70 -2.32
C SER A 69 13.69 10.19 -1.33
N ARG A 70 14.66 9.31 -1.01
CA ARG A 70 15.76 9.56 -0.05
C ARG A 70 17.11 9.84 -0.71
N ASN A 71 17.25 9.65 -2.02
CA ASN A 71 18.53 9.73 -2.71
C ASN A 71 18.47 10.73 -3.86
N SER A 72 19.09 11.90 -3.66
CA SER A 72 19.10 12.99 -4.64
C SER A 72 19.81 12.62 -5.95
N LYS A 73 20.83 11.76 -5.90
CA LYS A 73 21.53 11.28 -7.10
C LYS A 73 20.63 10.36 -7.91
N ALA A 74 19.93 9.44 -7.24
CA ALA A 74 18.97 8.56 -7.90
C ALA A 74 17.77 9.34 -8.45
N ALA A 75 17.23 10.30 -7.70
CA ALA A 75 16.13 11.14 -8.15
C ALA A 75 16.47 11.94 -9.42
N LYS A 76 17.68 12.52 -9.49
CA LYS A 76 18.15 13.22 -10.69
C LYS A 76 18.27 12.30 -11.91
N ALA A 77 18.63 11.03 -11.71
CA ALA A 77 18.77 10.08 -12.82
C ALA A 77 17.43 9.75 -13.49
N ILE A 78 16.33 9.70 -12.72
CA ILE A 78 14.98 9.38 -13.24
C ILE A 78 14.22 10.65 -13.68
N TYR A 79 14.70 11.84 -13.28
CA TYR A 79 14.04 13.11 -13.56
C TYR A 79 13.80 13.36 -15.05
N SER A 80 14.75 13.02 -15.93
CA SER A 80 14.59 13.18 -17.39
C SER A 80 13.42 12.35 -17.93
N SER A 81 13.30 11.09 -17.50
CA SER A 81 12.21 10.20 -17.91
C SER A 81 10.85 10.69 -17.43
N ILE A 82 10.79 11.22 -16.21
CA ILE A 82 9.54 11.68 -15.60
C ILE A 82 9.10 13.03 -16.18
N SER A 83 10.03 13.98 -16.30
CA SER A 83 9.74 15.34 -16.80
C SER A 83 9.39 15.38 -18.28
N ALA A 84 9.81 14.37 -19.06
CA ALA A 84 9.39 14.23 -20.45
C ALA A 84 7.89 13.93 -20.61
N LYS A 85 7.23 13.40 -19.56
CA LYS A 85 5.80 13.08 -19.59
C LYS A 85 4.97 14.30 -19.16
N PRO A 86 4.01 14.76 -19.98
CA PRO A 86 3.18 15.92 -19.62
C PRO A 86 2.24 15.61 -18.45
N VAL A 87 1.82 14.35 -18.30
CA VAL A 87 0.98 13.86 -17.21
C VAL A 87 1.59 12.58 -16.66
N LEU A 88 1.75 12.53 -15.35
CA LEU A 88 2.26 11.36 -14.63
C LEU A 88 1.18 10.84 -13.68
N TYR A 89 0.83 9.57 -13.83
CA TYR A 89 -0.07 8.88 -12.90
C TYR A 89 0.75 8.20 -11.81
N GLY A 90 0.31 8.34 -10.57
CA GLY A 90 0.95 7.72 -9.43
C GLY A 90 0.02 7.60 -8.24
N VAL A 91 0.43 6.78 -7.29
CA VAL A 91 -0.28 6.54 -6.03
C VAL A 91 0.49 7.23 -4.91
N VAL A 92 -0.18 8.06 -4.13
CA VAL A 92 0.41 8.67 -2.92
C VAL A 92 0.56 7.56 -1.87
N GLU A 93 1.80 7.21 -1.54
CA GLU A 93 2.11 6.21 -0.51
C GLU A 93 2.24 6.83 0.88
N TYR A 94 2.74 8.07 0.93
CA TYR A 94 3.00 8.74 2.20
C TYR A 94 2.85 10.25 2.06
N CYS A 95 2.31 10.88 3.10
CA CYS A 95 2.22 12.33 3.23
C CYS A 95 3.24 12.79 4.27
N PHE A 96 4.30 13.46 3.85
CA PHE A 96 5.28 14.04 4.78
C PHE A 96 4.75 15.33 5.40
N SER A 97 4.10 16.14 4.57
CA SER A 97 3.48 17.40 4.96
C SER A 97 2.45 17.81 3.91
N GLY A 98 1.68 18.88 4.16
CA GLY A 98 0.72 19.40 3.19
C GLY A 98 1.32 19.83 1.84
N GLN A 99 2.66 19.97 1.75
CA GLN A 99 3.37 20.30 0.51
C GLN A 99 4.13 19.10 -0.09
N ARG A 100 4.52 18.10 0.72
CA ARG A 100 5.48 17.07 0.31
C ARG A 100 4.90 15.66 0.48
N PHE A 101 5.01 14.87 -0.58
CA PHE A 101 4.42 13.53 -0.67
C PHE A 101 5.42 12.51 -1.21
N LYS A 102 5.29 11.24 -0.82
CA LYS A 102 5.93 10.10 -1.49
C LYS A 102 4.92 9.55 -2.48
N ILE A 103 5.28 9.50 -3.75
CA ILE A 103 4.41 9.01 -4.83
C ILE A 103 5.08 7.81 -5.49
N ARG A 104 4.38 6.70 -5.56
CA ARG A 104 4.75 5.52 -6.37
C ARG A 104 4.24 5.70 -7.79
N VAL A 105 5.14 5.53 -8.75
CA VAL A 105 4.88 5.67 -10.18
C VAL A 105 5.08 4.31 -10.83
N ASP A 106 3.96 3.67 -11.17
CA ASP A 106 3.99 2.29 -11.68
C ASP A 106 4.59 2.18 -13.08
N SER A 107 4.45 3.23 -13.90
CA SER A 107 5.04 3.22 -15.25
C SER A 107 6.57 3.22 -15.24
N GLU A 108 7.20 3.67 -14.15
CA GLU A 108 8.65 3.78 -14.01
C GLU A 108 9.22 2.82 -12.95
N ASN A 109 8.35 2.02 -12.31
CA ASN A 109 8.71 1.15 -11.19
C ASN A 109 9.53 1.88 -10.12
N CYS A 110 9.15 3.10 -9.75
CA CYS A 110 9.88 3.90 -8.78
C CYS A 110 8.97 4.67 -7.82
N SER A 111 9.51 5.02 -6.66
CA SER A 111 8.88 5.97 -5.74
C SER A 111 9.71 7.25 -5.68
N ILE A 112 9.03 8.39 -5.82
CA ILE A 112 9.63 9.72 -5.86
C ILE A 112 9.14 10.59 -4.71
N ALA A 113 9.96 11.57 -4.30
CA ALA A 113 9.53 12.65 -3.45
C ALA A 113 8.94 13.77 -4.32
N PHE A 114 7.67 14.09 -4.11
CA PHE A 114 6.93 15.11 -4.85
C PHE A 114 6.63 16.31 -3.96
N GLY A 115 6.90 17.51 -4.46
CA GLY A 115 6.64 18.77 -3.76
C GLY A 115 5.73 19.68 -4.59
N LEU A 116 4.71 20.24 -3.95
CA LEU A 116 3.83 21.22 -4.59
C LEU A 116 4.54 22.57 -4.77
N ILE A 117 4.64 23.02 -6.02
CA ILE A 117 5.22 24.33 -6.35
C ILE A 117 4.22 25.43 -5.98
N GLY A 118 4.70 26.53 -5.41
CA GLY A 118 3.88 27.70 -5.06
C GLY A 118 3.03 27.56 -3.80
N VAL A 119 3.09 26.41 -3.11
CA VAL A 119 2.41 26.20 -1.83
C VAL A 119 3.37 26.53 -0.69
N LYS A 120 2.92 27.27 0.32
CA LYS A 120 3.65 27.46 1.58
C LYS A 120 2.81 26.90 2.71
N ILE A 121 3.43 26.08 3.55
CA ILE A 121 2.79 25.50 4.73
C ILE A 121 3.48 26.00 6.01
N PRO A 122 2.78 26.00 7.16
CA PRO A 122 3.42 26.21 8.45
C PRO A 122 4.58 25.22 8.65
N GLN A 123 5.68 25.68 9.23
CA GLN A 123 6.75 24.76 9.59
C GLN A 123 6.26 23.85 10.72
N PRO A 124 6.58 22.55 10.68
CA PRO A 124 6.35 21.67 11.82
C PRO A 124 7.06 22.25 13.04
N ASP A 125 6.39 22.26 14.18
CA ASP A 125 7.01 22.65 15.43
C ASP A 125 8.05 21.62 15.85
N ALA A 126 8.95 21.98 16.78
CA ALA A 126 9.99 21.08 17.27
C ALA A 126 9.44 19.81 17.97
N ASN A 127 8.14 19.81 18.33
CA ASN A 127 7.44 18.66 18.89
C ASN A 127 6.71 17.81 17.83
N SER A 128 6.79 18.18 16.54
CA SER A 128 6.22 17.38 15.47
C SER A 128 6.87 16.00 15.47
N PRO A 129 6.08 14.91 15.41
CA PRO A 129 6.63 13.56 15.42
C PRO A 129 7.67 13.41 14.29
N THR A 130 8.82 12.82 14.62
CA THR A 130 10.08 12.72 13.85
C THR A 130 9.97 12.04 12.47
N LEU A 131 8.75 11.71 12.03
CA LEU A 131 8.47 11.10 10.74
C LEU A 131 8.66 12.07 9.55
N THR A 132 8.92 13.36 9.83
CA THR A 132 9.17 14.39 8.81
C THR A 132 10.59 14.35 8.24
N ASN A 133 11.56 13.79 8.96
CA ASN A 133 12.95 13.68 8.49
C ASN A 133 13.22 12.32 7.86
N ILE A 134 13.25 12.32 6.52
CA ILE A 134 13.56 11.16 5.69
C ILE A 134 14.93 10.56 6.02
N SER A 135 15.87 11.27 6.65
CA SER A 135 17.17 10.72 7.07
C SER A 135 17.11 9.92 8.38
N GLU A 136 16.17 10.20 9.28
CA GLU A 136 16.21 9.71 10.68
C GLU A 136 15.46 8.39 10.89
N LEU A 137 14.52 8.03 10.01
CA LEU A 137 13.83 6.72 9.98
C LEU A 137 14.72 5.53 9.56
N ALA A 138 16.04 5.65 9.62
CA ALA A 138 17.01 4.61 9.26
C ALA A 138 18.08 4.38 10.35
N LYS A 139 17.70 4.51 11.62
CA LYS A 139 18.41 3.87 12.72
C LYS A 139 17.58 2.72 13.26
#